data_AF-A0A7C6Y1V7-F1
#
_entry.id   AF-A0A7C6Y1V7-F1
#
_cell.length_a   1.000
_cell.length_b   1.000
_cell.length_c   1.000
_cell.angle_alpha   90.00
_cell.angle_beta   90.00
_cell.angle_gamma   90.00
#
_symmetry.space_group_name_H-M   'P 1'
#
loop_
_entity.id
_entity.type
_entity.pdbx_description
1 polymer ?
#
loop_
_entity_poly.entity_id
_entity_poly.type
_entity_poly.pdbx_seq_one_letter_code
_entity_poly.pdbx_strand_id
1 'polypeptide(L)'
;MFYNLAVGLIGGLGLFLFGMNTMASGMQKAAGDKLRRILELLTSNPLIAVLTGLIVTVMVQSSSTTTVMVVGFANAGMMNLGQAIGT
;
A
#
# COMPACT_ATOMS: atom_id res chain seq x y z
N MET A 1 34.00 -29.50 -3.90
CA MET A 1 33.50 -28.41 -3.04
C MET A 1 32.58 -27.45 -3.82
N PHE A 2 33.04 -26.88 -4.93
CA PHE A 2 32.25 -25.92 -5.74
C PHE A 2 30.94 -26.49 -6.30
N TYR A 3 30.94 -27.76 -6.76
CA TYR A 3 29.74 -28.43 -7.28
C TYR A 3 28.61 -28.55 -6.25
N ASN A 4 28.92 -28.96 -5.02
CA ASN A 4 27.92 -29.08 -3.94
C ASN A 4 27.35 -27.71 -3.55
N LEU A 5 28.18 -26.66 -3.58
CA LEU A 5 27.75 -25.29 -3.33
C LEU A 5 26.79 -24.80 -4.41
N ALA A 6 27.12 -25.04 -5.69
CA ALA A 6 26.29 -24.66 -6.82
C ALA A 6 24.93 -25.38 -6.81
N VAL A 7 24.92 -26.69 -6.53
CA VAL A 7 23.68 -27.48 -6.42
C VAL A 7 22.83 -27.02 -5.23
N GLY A 8 23.45 -26.74 -4.07
CA GLY A 8 22.73 -26.22 -2.90
C GLY A 8 22.11 -24.85 -3.13
N LEU A 9 22.84 -23.94 -3.80
CA LEU A 9 22.33 -22.61 -4.12
C LEU A 9 21.19 -22.67 -5.15
N ILE A 10 21.37 -23.40 -6.25
CA ILE A 10 20.33 -23.50 -7.29
C ILE A 10 19.10 -24.26 -6.78
N GLY A 11 19.30 -25.34 -6.01
CA GLY A 11 18.20 -26.10 -5.40
C GLY A 11 17.46 -25.29 -4.34
N GLY A 12 18.19 -24.59 -3.46
CA GLY A 12 17.61 -23.71 -2.45
C GLY A 12 16.85 -22.53 -3.07
N LEU A 13 17.42 -21.90 -4.11
CA LEU A 13 16.76 -20.83 -4.84
C LEU A 13 15.51 -21.34 -5.57
N GLY A 14 15.57 -22.52 -6.19
CA GLY A 14 14.43 -23.14 -6.85
C GLY A 14 13.26 -23.42 -5.88
N LEU A 15 13.55 -23.98 -4.71
CA LEU A 15 12.55 -24.19 -3.65
C LEU A 15 12.01 -22.88 -3.09
N PHE A 16 12.86 -21.87 -2.93
CA PHE A 16 12.45 -20.56 -2.45
C PHE A 16 11.51 -19.86 -3.44
N LEU A 17 11.86 -19.83 -4.73
CA LEU A 17 11.01 -19.27 -5.79
C LEU A 17 9.69 -20.03 -5.90
N PHE A 18 9.72 -21.37 -5.79
CA PHE A 18 8.51 -22.20 -5.78
C PHE A 18 7.61 -21.89 -4.56
N GLY A 19 8.21 -21.71 -3.38
CA GLY A 19 7.52 -21.30 -2.16
C GLY A 19 6.87 -19.93 -2.30
N MET A 20 7.60 -18.94 -2.83
CA MET A 20 7.06 -17.60 -3.09
C MET A 20 5.90 -17.63 -4.08
N ASN A 21 6.01 -18.39 -5.18
CA ASN A 21 4.93 -18.52 -6.16
C ASN A 21 3.68 -19.18 -5.55
N THR A 22 3.88 -20.20 -4.71
CA THR A 22 2.80 -20.87 -3.97
C THR A 22 2.15 -19.92 -2.97
N MET A 23 2.94 -19.13 -2.25
CA MET A 23 2.44 -18.12 -1.30
C MET A 23 1.65 -17.02 -2.02
N ALA A 24 2.16 -16.50 -3.14
CA ALA A 24 1.47 -15.50 -3.95
C ALA A 24 0.13 -16.03 -4.45
N SER A 25 0.10 -17.26 -4.98
CA SER A 25 -1.12 -17.91 -5.45
C SER A 25 -2.10 -18.20 -4.32
N GLY A 26 -1.61 -18.64 -3.15
CA GLY A 26 -2.41 -18.90 -1.96
C GLY A 26 -3.04 -17.64 -1.39
N MET A 27 -2.24 -16.56 -1.27
CA MET A 27 -2.73 -15.24 -0.89
C MET A 27 -3.73 -14.68 -1.89
N GLN A 28 -3.47 -14.83 -3.19
CA GLN A 28 -4.41 -14.38 -4.22
C GLN A 28 -5.74 -15.13 -4.14
N LYS A 29 -5.74 -16.43 -3.83
CA LYS A 29 -6.97 -17.20 -3.61
C LYS A 29 -7.67 -16.83 -2.30
N ALA A 30 -6.92 -16.67 -1.21
CA ALA A 30 -7.48 -16.38 0.10
C ALA A 30 -8.01 -14.94 0.22
N ALA A 31 -7.30 -13.98 -0.39
CA ALA A 31 -7.62 -12.57 -0.35
C ALA A 31 -8.40 -12.11 -1.59
N GLY A 32 -8.23 -12.73 -2.76
CA GLY A 32 -8.79 -12.22 -4.04
C GLY A 32 -10.31 -12.07 -4.03
N ASP A 33 -11.06 -13.11 -3.66
CA ASP A 33 -12.53 -13.04 -3.63
C ASP A 33 -13.04 -12.10 -2.54
N LYS A 34 -12.37 -12.07 -1.38
CA LYS A 34 -12.70 -11.14 -0.28
C LYS A 34 -12.43 -9.70 -0.69
N LEU A 35 -11.26 -9.42 -1.26
CA LEU A 35 -10.83 -8.09 -1.69
C LEU A 35 -11.72 -7.60 -2.82
N ARG A 36 -12.03 -8.46 -3.80
CA ARG A 36 -12.96 -8.17 -4.89
C ARG A 36 -14.35 -7.83 -4.35
N ARG A 37 -14.87 -8.61 -3.40
CA ARG A 37 -16.18 -8.35 -2.79
C ARG A 37 -16.20 -7.09 -1.94
N ILE A 38 -15.11 -6.77 -1.24
CA ILE A 38 -14.96 -5.50 -0.53
C ILE A 38 -14.96 -4.34 -1.53
N LEU A 39 -14.17 -4.42 -2.61
CA LEU A 39 -14.14 -3.41 -3.65
C LEU A 39 -15.50 -3.23 -4.31
N GLU A 40 -16.18 -4.34 -4.66
CA GLU A 40 -17.55 -4.32 -5.20
C GLU A 40 -18.50 -3.63 -4.23
N LEU A 41 -18.52 -3.98 -2.93
CA LEU A 41 -19.37 -3.31 -1.94
C LEU A 41 -19.06 -1.81 -1.81
N LEU A 42 -17.78 -1.43 -1.87
CA LEU A 42 -17.33 -0.05 -1.77
C LEU A 42 -17.63 0.77 -3.03
N THR A 43 -17.81 0.14 -4.21
CA THR A 43 -18.06 0.85 -5.48
C THR A 43 -19.45 0.64 -6.06
N SER A 44 -20.23 -0.34 -5.58
CA SER A 44 -21.56 -0.68 -6.12
C SER A 44 -22.59 0.42 -5.92
N ASN A 45 -22.43 1.24 -4.89
CA ASN A 45 -23.35 2.35 -4.62
C ASN A 45 -22.56 3.64 -4.44
N PRO A 46 -22.76 4.66 -5.29
CA PRO A 46 -22.04 5.93 -5.19
C PRO A 46 -22.21 6.60 -3.81
N LEU A 47 -23.35 6.42 -3.13
CA LEU A 47 -23.54 6.93 -1.76
C LEU A 47 -22.65 6.22 -0.73
N ILE A 48 -22.52 4.89 -0.82
CA ILE A 48 -21.67 4.09 0.07
C ILE A 48 -20.19 4.36 -0.20
N ALA A 49 -19.83 4.53 -1.48
CA ALA A 49 -18.50 4.91 -1.91
C ALA A 49 -18.08 6.26 -1.31
N VAL A 50 -18.96 7.26 -1.41
CA VAL A 50 -18.72 8.60 -0.84
C VAL A 50 -18.65 8.56 0.69
N LEU A 51 -19.57 7.86 1.36
CA LEU A 51 -19.56 7.73 2.83
C LEU A 51 -18.29 7.03 3.34
N THR A 52 -17.88 5.95 2.67
CA THR A 52 -16.67 5.21 3.08
C THR A 52 -15.42 6.02 2.79
N GLY A 53 -15.35 6.68 1.63
CA GLY A 53 -14.28 7.62 1.30
C GLY A 53 -14.19 8.74 2.33
N LEU A 54 -15.32 9.32 2.74
CA LEU A 54 -15.38 10.36 3.76
C LEU A 54 -14.88 9.85 5.11
N ILE A 55 -15.30 8.66 5.56
CA ILE A 55 -14.81 8.06 6.82
C ILE A 55 -13.31 7.83 6.76
N VAL A 56 -12.79 7.27 5.65
CA VAL A 56 -11.35 7.05 5.45
C VAL A 56 -10.60 8.38 5.45
N THR A 57 -11.11 9.41 4.76
CA THR A 57 -10.52 10.75 4.76
C THR A 57 -10.52 11.35 6.15
N VAL A 58 -11.61 11.26 6.91
CA VAL A 58 -11.67 11.76 8.30
C VAL A 58 -10.67 11.02 9.20
N MET A 59 -10.50 9.70 9.03
CA MET A 59 -9.51 8.94 9.79
C MET A 59 -8.06 9.28 9.41
N VAL A 60 -7.79 9.53 8.13
CA VAL A 60 -6.44 9.84 7.61
C VAL A 60 -6.10 11.34 7.75
N GLN A 61 -7.10 12.21 7.82
CA GLN A 61 -6.98 13.64 8.11
C GLN A 61 -6.68 13.86 9.60
N SER A 62 -5.51 13.39 10.00
CA SER A 62 -4.83 13.82 11.21
C SER A 62 -3.92 14.98 10.84
N SER A 63 -3.68 15.91 11.76
CA SER A 63 -2.80 17.08 11.58
C SER A 63 -1.48 16.79 10.83
N SER A 64 -0.92 15.58 10.95
CA SER A 64 0.25 15.09 10.22
C SER A 64 0.14 15.19 8.70
N THR A 65 -1.04 14.87 8.13
CA THR A 65 -1.27 14.94 6.68
C THR A 65 -1.22 16.39 6.19
N THR A 66 -1.73 17.33 7.00
CA THR A 66 -1.66 18.77 6.74
C THR A 66 -0.22 19.27 6.79
N THR A 67 0.57 18.89 7.80
CA THR A 67 1.99 19.28 7.93
C THR A 67 2.81 18.79 6.74
N VAL A 68 2.63 17.53 6.31
CA VAL A 68 3.33 16.98 5.15
C VAL A 68 3.00 17.76 3.88
N MET A 69 1.74 18.14 3.69
CA MET A 69 1.30 18.91 2.53
C MET A 69 1.90 20.33 2.54
N VAL A 70 1.90 20.99 3.69
CA VAL A 70 2.50 22.32 3.88
C VAL A 70 4.01 22.30 3.64
N VAL A 71 4.73 21.30 4.16
CA VAL A 71 6.16 21.12 3.87
C VAL A 71 6.39 20.87 2.38
N GLY A 72 5.53 20.08 1.73
CA GLY A 72 5.56 19.87 0.28
C GLY A 72 5.35 21.16 -0.52
N PHE A 73 4.40 21.99 -0.12
CA PHE A 73 4.13 23.30 -0.74
C PHE A 73 5.26 24.30 -0.49
N ALA A 74 5.88 24.29 0.69
CA ALA A 74 7.06 25.11 0.96
C ALA A 74 8.26 24.67 0.09
N ASN A 75 8.48 23.36 -0.06
CA ASN A 75 9.53 22.83 -0.91
C ASN A 75 9.29 23.12 -2.41
N ALA A 76 8.03 23.15 -2.84
CA ALA A 76 7.64 23.55 -4.20
C ALA A 76 7.67 25.07 -4.43
N GLY A 77 8.00 25.87 -3.41
CA GLY A 77 8.01 27.34 -3.48
C GLY A 77 6.62 27.98 -3.53
N MET A 78 5.56 27.21 -3.28
CA MET A 78 4.17 27.68 -3.29
C MET A 78 3.73 28.28 -1.95
N MET A 79 4.48 28.04 -0.86
CA MET A 79 4.28 28.66 0.45
C MET A 79 5.60 29.17 1.03
N ASN A 80 5.57 30.33 1.66
CA ASN A 80 6.73 30.87 2.37
C ASN A 80 6.86 30.22 3.76
N LEU A 81 8.09 30.13 4.29
CA LEU A 81 8.36 29.59 5.63
C LEU A 81 7.47 30.18 6.72
N GLY A 82 7.21 31.50 6.70
CA GLY A 82 6.33 32.14 7.67
C GLY A 82 4.86 31.69 7.58
N GLN A 83 4.38 31.33 6.39
CA GLN A 83 3.04 30.77 6.20
C GLN A 83 3.00 29.28 6.61
N ALA A 84 4.11 28.56 6.41
CA ALA A 84 4.23 27.14 6.74
C ALA A 84 4.36 26.87 8.25
N ILE A 85 4.96 27.79 9.01
CA ILE A 85 5.16 27.65 10.46
C ILE A 85 3.86 27.95 11.24
N GLY A 86 2.90 28.64 10.63
CA GLY A 86 1.65 29.08 11.28
C GLY A 86 0.45 28.12 11.17
N THR A 87 0.61 26.94 10.55
CA THR A 87 -0.44 25.91 10.34
C THR A 87 -0.30 24.74 11.29
#